data_AF-A0A7J4RIR6-F1
#
_entry.id   AF-A0A7J4RIR6-F1
#
_cell.length_a   1.000
_cell.length_b   1.000
_cell.length_c   1.000
_cell.angle_alpha   90.00
_cell.angle_beta   90.00
_cell.angle_gamma   90.00
#
_symmetry.space_group_name_H-M   'P 1'
#
loop_
_entity.id
_entity.type
_entity.pdbx_description
1 polymer ?
#
loop_
_entity_poly.entity_id
_entity_poly.type
_entity_poly.pdbx_seq_one_letter_code
_entity_poly.pdbx_strand_id
1 'polypeptide(L)'
;MQPNTSLADAIGLIGYATDDMGIGGVLKSRVADFRVDEIATTITLNPKGRFTVAKITLTNWETNRFCNNLAKKLSISRNRIFFAGTKDKRAVTSQIFVIDAPQFKVAEIEIPDVVIEVLGRTHQKIGFGNHRGNRFTIVVRGCAHQDGTAMTEEEALAEVERIKNSMHEKLGTGRFPNWIGPQRFGSGRAVTAEVGRSVVQHKWDEAALTYISKEGEYESPEVATFREHIRKHGITQEGLDLAPEWLGYERRMTEHLLNNPDDHIGAFRKLPNNLQIMTVHALQSVVFNRTLRKRLEQGMSITTPEAGDLVGRLDERGQLSANNCVLVEERTAPRIGRNCQ
;
A
#
# COMPACT_ATOMS: atom_id res chain seq x y z
N MET A 1 -2.33 24.09 -13.47
CA MET A 1 -2.69 24.47 -12.07
C MET A 1 -2.84 23.17 -11.31
N GLN A 2 -2.01 22.90 -10.29
CA GLN A 2 -2.10 21.62 -9.56
C GLN A 2 -3.48 21.49 -8.92
N PRO A 3 -4.20 20.36 -9.08
CA PRO A 3 -5.47 20.18 -8.41
C PRO A 3 -5.20 20.04 -6.91
N ASN A 4 -5.55 21.08 -6.16
CA ASN A 4 -5.66 21.17 -4.70
C ASN A 4 -4.41 20.77 -3.89
N THR A 5 -4.00 21.63 -2.96
CA THR A 5 -3.19 21.31 -1.76
C THR A 5 -3.95 20.27 -0.90
N SER A 6 -4.00 19.05 -1.43
CA SER A 6 -4.84 17.91 -1.07
C SER A 6 -3.93 16.77 -0.59
N LEU A 7 -4.49 15.72 -0.02
CA LEU A 7 -3.86 14.50 0.54
C LEU A 7 -2.35 14.25 0.29
N ALA A 8 -1.89 14.39 -0.96
CA ALA A 8 -0.48 14.34 -1.38
C ALA A 8 0.46 15.21 -0.51
N ASP A 9 0.09 16.45 -0.20
CA ASP A 9 0.91 17.35 0.61
C ASP A 9 1.07 16.86 2.04
N ALA A 10 -0.05 16.40 2.63
CA ALA A 10 -0.08 15.86 3.99
C ALA A 10 0.83 14.63 4.13
N ILE A 11 0.91 13.80 3.08
CA ILE A 11 1.75 12.59 3.06
C ILE A 11 3.16 12.81 2.51
N GLY A 12 3.52 14.05 2.15
CA GLY A 12 4.83 14.41 1.60
C GLY A 12 5.07 13.90 0.17
N LEU A 13 4.02 13.47 -0.53
CA LEU A 13 4.06 13.01 -1.92
C LEU A 13 3.96 14.21 -2.88
N ILE A 14 4.91 15.13 -2.76
CA ILE A 14 4.91 16.40 -3.49
C ILE A 14 6.06 16.39 -4.49
N GLY A 15 5.78 16.87 -5.70
CA GLY A 15 6.75 16.94 -6.79
C GLY A 15 6.87 15.63 -7.57
N TYR A 16 7.73 15.67 -8.59
CA TYR A 16 7.91 14.59 -9.54
C TYR A 16 9.39 14.34 -9.78
N ALA A 17 9.71 13.18 -10.36
CA ALA A 17 11.08 12.86 -10.74
C ALA A 17 11.52 13.71 -11.93
N THR A 18 10.61 14.04 -12.82
CA THR A 18 10.84 14.80 -14.05
C THR A 18 9.94 16.04 -14.10
N ASP A 19 10.28 16.99 -14.97
CA ASP A 19 9.52 18.24 -15.15
C ASP A 19 8.50 18.15 -16.31
N ASP A 20 8.36 16.95 -16.89
CA ASP A 20 7.41 16.68 -17.98
C ASP A 20 5.96 16.81 -17.51
N MET A 21 5.07 17.06 -18.46
CA MET A 21 3.65 17.12 -18.19
C MET A 21 3.07 15.71 -18.13
N GLY A 22 2.17 15.46 -17.18
CA GLY A 22 1.43 14.20 -17.14
C GLY A 22 0.39 14.10 -18.25
N ILE A 23 -0.01 12.86 -18.58
CA ILE A 23 -1.04 12.56 -19.57
C ILE A 23 -2.49 12.66 -19.05
N GLY A 24 -2.67 13.09 -17.80
CA GLY A 24 -3.97 13.08 -17.13
C GLY A 24 -4.58 11.67 -17.02
N GLY A 25 -5.89 11.58 -17.24
CA GLY A 25 -6.63 10.32 -17.28
C GLY A 25 -6.97 9.71 -15.92
N VAL A 26 -7.71 8.59 -15.99
CA VAL A 26 -8.30 7.91 -14.84
C VAL A 26 -7.90 6.44 -14.80
N LEU A 27 -7.34 6.03 -13.67
CA LEU A 27 -6.98 4.64 -13.37
C LEU A 27 -8.17 3.85 -12.84
N LYS A 28 -8.14 2.52 -13.02
CA LYS A 28 -9.15 1.58 -12.48
C LYS A 28 -10.59 1.94 -12.88
N SER A 29 -10.77 2.61 -14.02
CA SER A 29 -12.08 2.95 -14.60
C SER A 29 -12.93 1.68 -14.74
N ARG A 30 -12.35 0.62 -15.32
CA ARG A 30 -12.89 -0.75 -15.33
C ARG A 30 -11.99 -1.66 -14.49
N VAL A 31 -12.54 -2.75 -13.95
CA VAL A 31 -11.75 -3.75 -13.20
C VAL A 31 -10.60 -4.32 -14.05
N ALA A 32 -10.86 -4.57 -15.34
CA ALA A 32 -9.88 -5.12 -16.27
C ALA A 32 -8.74 -4.15 -16.65
N ASP A 33 -8.87 -2.86 -16.33
CA ASP A 33 -7.86 -1.82 -16.61
C ASP A 33 -6.66 -1.91 -15.65
N PHE A 34 -6.77 -2.70 -14.58
CA PHE A 34 -5.70 -2.89 -13.61
C PHE A 34 -5.49 -4.38 -13.41
N ARG A 35 -4.41 -4.90 -14.01
CA ARG A 35 -4.05 -6.31 -13.91
C ARG A 35 -2.76 -6.46 -13.13
N VAL A 36 -2.73 -7.47 -12.26
CA VAL A 36 -1.58 -7.77 -11.42
C VAL A 36 -1.27 -9.25 -11.54
N ASP A 37 -0.13 -9.57 -12.14
CA ASP A 37 0.40 -10.93 -12.22
C ASP A 37 1.55 -11.10 -11.22
N GLU A 38 1.40 -12.01 -10.27
CA GLU A 38 2.44 -12.29 -9.29
C GLU A 38 3.67 -12.92 -9.95
N ILE A 39 4.84 -12.34 -9.66
CA ILE A 39 6.13 -12.95 -9.99
C ILE A 39 6.50 -13.83 -8.79
N ALA A 40 6.02 -15.08 -8.81
CA ALA A 40 6.21 -16.01 -7.70
C ALA A 40 7.68 -16.42 -7.53
N THR A 41 8.04 -16.81 -6.30
CA THR A 41 9.27 -17.56 -6.05
C THR A 41 9.16 -18.94 -6.69
N THR A 42 10.27 -19.51 -7.14
CA THR A 42 10.28 -20.86 -7.74
C THR A 42 9.70 -21.89 -6.76
N ILE A 43 8.66 -22.61 -7.20
CA ILE A 43 8.08 -23.74 -6.45
C ILE A 43 8.52 -25.03 -7.11
N THR A 44 9.13 -25.92 -6.34
CA THR A 44 9.53 -27.23 -6.84
C THR A 44 8.31 -28.15 -6.91
N LEU A 45 7.95 -28.57 -8.12
CA LEU A 45 6.85 -29.51 -8.34
C LEU A 45 7.32 -30.96 -8.13
N ASN A 46 6.45 -31.75 -7.52
CA ASN A 46 6.63 -33.17 -7.31
C ASN A 46 5.26 -33.86 -7.35
N PRO A 47 5.01 -34.82 -8.27
CA PRO A 47 3.73 -35.53 -8.37
C PRO A 47 3.29 -36.25 -7.09
N LYS A 48 4.23 -36.65 -6.22
CA LYS A 48 3.96 -37.25 -4.90
C LYS A 48 3.76 -36.20 -3.79
N GLY A 49 3.78 -34.92 -4.14
CA GLY A 49 3.60 -33.79 -3.24
C GLY A 49 2.29 -33.84 -2.48
N ARG A 50 2.28 -33.41 -1.22
CA ARG A 50 1.06 -33.34 -0.41
C ARG A 50 0.08 -32.28 -0.93
N PHE A 51 0.59 -31.11 -1.31
CA PHE A 51 -0.20 -29.94 -1.64
C PHE A 51 -0.42 -29.81 -3.15
N THR A 52 -1.55 -29.25 -3.54
CA THR A 52 -1.84 -28.84 -4.92
C THR A 52 -1.38 -27.41 -5.13
N VAL A 53 -0.65 -27.16 -6.21
CA VAL A 53 -0.24 -25.82 -6.65
C VAL A 53 -1.17 -25.38 -7.76
N ALA A 54 -1.79 -24.22 -7.61
CA ALA A 54 -2.64 -23.63 -8.63
C ALA A 54 -2.30 -22.15 -8.85
N LYS A 55 -2.29 -21.73 -10.10
CA LYS A 55 -2.35 -20.31 -10.47
C LYS A 55 -3.82 -19.93 -10.51
N ILE A 56 -4.20 -18.95 -9.69
CA ILE A 56 -5.60 -18.53 -9.57
C ILE A 56 -5.70 -17.08 -10.00
N THR A 57 -6.56 -16.84 -10.99
CA THR A 57 -6.91 -15.51 -11.46
C THR A 57 -8.26 -15.11 -10.88
N LEU A 58 -8.28 -13.97 -10.20
CA LEU A 58 -9.43 -13.41 -9.51
C LEU A 58 -9.81 -12.09 -10.17
N THR A 59 -11.09 -11.92 -10.53
CA THR A 59 -11.62 -10.66 -11.06
C THR A 59 -12.54 -9.99 -10.05
N ASN A 60 -12.16 -8.82 -9.54
CA ASN A 60 -12.92 -8.06 -8.54
C ASN A 60 -13.13 -8.76 -7.17
N TRP A 61 -12.19 -9.62 -6.75
CA TRP A 61 -12.26 -10.34 -5.47
C TRP A 61 -11.23 -9.85 -4.46
N GLU A 62 -11.62 -9.82 -3.19
CA GLU A 62 -10.66 -9.75 -2.09
C GLU A 62 -10.16 -11.16 -1.77
N THR A 63 -8.84 -11.32 -1.60
CA THR A 63 -8.17 -12.62 -1.49
C THR A 63 -8.71 -13.46 -0.32
N ASN A 64 -8.93 -12.89 0.87
CA ASN A 64 -9.43 -13.64 2.02
C ASN A 64 -10.87 -14.10 1.83
N ARG A 65 -11.74 -13.27 1.24
CA ARG A 65 -13.10 -13.65 0.86
C ARG A 65 -13.08 -14.84 -0.10
N PHE A 66 -12.20 -14.81 -1.10
CA PHE A 66 -12.00 -15.94 -2.00
C PHE A 66 -11.56 -17.20 -1.25
N CYS A 67 -10.51 -17.10 -0.41
CA CYS A 67 -10.01 -18.26 0.33
C CYS A 67 -11.06 -18.86 1.28
N ASN A 68 -11.92 -18.03 1.89
CA ASN A 68 -13.02 -18.52 2.73
C ASN A 68 -14.05 -19.31 1.91
N ASN A 69 -14.36 -18.85 0.69
CA ASN A 69 -15.27 -19.55 -0.21
C ASN A 69 -14.66 -20.87 -0.71
N LEU A 70 -13.40 -20.82 -1.15
CA LEU A 70 -12.64 -22.00 -1.59
C LEU A 70 -12.55 -23.06 -0.48
N ALA A 71 -12.24 -22.65 0.76
CA ALA A 71 -12.16 -23.55 1.91
C ALA A 71 -13.48 -24.28 2.16
N LYS A 72 -14.61 -23.57 2.08
CA LYS A 72 -15.96 -24.14 2.24
C LYS A 72 -16.26 -25.16 1.14
N LYS A 73 -16.01 -24.82 -0.13
CA LYS A 73 -16.27 -25.74 -1.25
C LYS A 73 -15.39 -27.00 -1.21
N LEU A 74 -14.16 -26.88 -0.70
CA LEU A 74 -13.24 -28.01 -0.52
C LEU A 74 -13.46 -28.79 0.78
N SER A 75 -14.34 -28.33 1.68
CA SER A 75 -14.53 -28.87 3.03
C SER A 75 -13.22 -28.98 3.83
N ILE A 76 -12.38 -27.94 3.76
CA ILE A 76 -11.12 -27.84 4.51
C ILE A 76 -11.10 -26.57 5.37
N SER A 77 -10.22 -26.54 6.37
CA SER A 77 -9.94 -25.31 7.11
C SER A 77 -9.31 -24.24 6.22
N ARG A 78 -9.68 -22.97 6.42
CA ARG A 78 -9.07 -21.80 5.74
C ARG A 78 -7.54 -21.75 5.89
N ASN A 79 -7.00 -22.25 7.01
CA ASN A 79 -5.56 -22.29 7.30
C ASN A 79 -4.78 -23.31 6.44
N ARG A 80 -5.49 -24.11 5.63
CA ARG A 80 -4.93 -25.07 4.67
C ARG A 80 -4.77 -24.50 3.25
N ILE A 81 -4.99 -23.19 3.09
CA ILE A 81 -4.80 -22.46 1.84
C ILE A 81 -3.71 -21.41 2.07
N PHE A 82 -2.62 -21.55 1.32
CA PHE A 82 -1.39 -20.77 1.46
C PHE A 82 -1.17 -19.89 0.23
N PHE A 83 -0.76 -18.63 0.42
CA PHE A 83 -0.43 -17.66 -0.63
C PHE A 83 0.60 -16.64 -0.14
N ALA A 84 1.30 -15.97 -1.07
CA ALA A 84 2.42 -15.09 -0.74
C ALA A 84 2.02 -13.66 -0.34
N GLY A 85 0.81 -13.21 -0.69
CA GLY A 85 0.28 -11.91 -0.27
C GLY A 85 -1.11 -11.66 -0.83
N THR A 86 -1.80 -10.66 -0.27
CA THR A 86 -3.04 -10.14 -0.85
C THR A 86 -2.73 -9.23 -2.04
N LYS A 87 -3.70 -9.07 -2.94
CA LYS A 87 -3.61 -8.18 -4.10
C LYS A 87 -4.81 -7.23 -4.10
N ASP A 88 -4.80 -6.25 -5.00
CA ASP A 88 -5.89 -5.29 -5.15
C ASP A 88 -7.24 -5.98 -5.40
N LYS A 89 -8.27 -5.63 -4.62
CA LYS A 89 -9.64 -6.11 -4.84
C LYS A 89 -10.18 -5.66 -6.20
N ARG A 90 -10.07 -4.36 -6.51
CA ARG A 90 -10.60 -3.78 -7.76
C ARG A 90 -9.58 -3.92 -8.88
N ALA A 91 -9.34 -5.16 -9.29
CA ALA A 91 -8.36 -5.54 -10.30
C ALA A 91 -8.67 -6.94 -10.86
N VAL A 92 -7.96 -7.33 -11.93
CA VAL A 92 -7.78 -8.74 -12.33
C VAL A 92 -6.42 -9.19 -11.80
N THR A 93 -6.39 -10.10 -10.84
CA THR A 93 -5.15 -10.49 -10.16
C THR A 93 -4.89 -11.98 -10.36
N SER A 94 -3.68 -12.35 -10.80
CA SER A 94 -3.25 -13.73 -10.92
C SER A 94 -2.11 -14.01 -9.94
N GLN A 95 -2.24 -15.04 -9.11
CA GLN A 95 -1.21 -15.40 -8.13
C GLN A 95 -1.19 -16.89 -7.83
N ILE A 96 -0.10 -17.36 -7.22
CA ILE A 96 0.05 -18.76 -6.85
C ILE A 96 -0.59 -19.04 -5.49
N PHE A 97 -1.36 -20.12 -5.45
CA PHE A 97 -1.88 -20.72 -4.23
C PHE A 97 -1.32 -22.13 -4.07
N VAL A 98 -0.98 -22.47 -2.83
CA VAL A 98 -0.70 -23.84 -2.41
C VAL A 98 -1.83 -24.29 -1.51
N ILE A 99 -2.50 -25.39 -1.87
CA ILE A 99 -3.74 -25.84 -1.25
C ILE A 99 -3.54 -27.27 -0.75
N ASP A 100 -3.82 -27.51 0.53
CA ASP A 100 -3.77 -28.85 1.13
C ASP A 100 -5.07 -29.61 0.84
N ALA A 101 -5.31 -29.87 -0.45
CA ALA A 101 -6.41 -30.66 -0.98
C ALA A 101 -5.95 -31.45 -2.23
N PRO A 102 -6.63 -32.55 -2.59
CA PRO A 102 -6.32 -33.30 -3.81
C PRO A 102 -6.50 -32.47 -5.08
N GLN A 103 -5.64 -32.69 -6.07
CA GLN A 103 -5.63 -31.95 -7.34
C GLN A 103 -6.98 -32.00 -8.08
N PHE A 104 -7.61 -33.16 -8.17
CA PHE A 104 -8.91 -33.31 -8.84
C PHE A 104 -10.00 -32.45 -8.16
N LYS A 105 -10.05 -32.43 -6.83
CA LYS A 105 -11.01 -31.60 -6.09
C LYS A 105 -10.81 -30.11 -6.33
N VAL A 106 -9.56 -29.67 -6.49
CA VAL A 106 -9.25 -28.26 -6.77
C VAL A 106 -9.63 -27.89 -8.21
N ALA A 107 -9.41 -28.81 -9.15
CA ALA A 107 -9.73 -28.62 -10.57
C ALA A 107 -11.25 -28.55 -10.84
N GLU A 108 -12.06 -29.24 -10.04
CA GLU A 108 -13.53 -29.23 -10.13
C GLU A 108 -14.19 -27.98 -9.51
N ILE A 109 -13.41 -27.08 -8.89
CA ILE A 109 -13.97 -25.90 -8.25
C ILE A 109 -14.38 -24.86 -9.30
N GLU A 110 -15.69 -24.60 -9.34
CA GLU A 110 -16.24 -23.48 -10.09
C GLU A 110 -16.71 -22.37 -9.14
N ILE A 111 -16.19 -21.16 -9.39
CA ILE A 111 -16.58 -19.92 -8.70
C ILE A 111 -16.66 -18.83 -9.78
N PRO A 112 -17.76 -18.05 -9.85
CA PRO A 112 -17.86 -16.93 -10.77
C PRO A 112 -16.70 -15.94 -10.61
N ASP A 113 -16.22 -15.40 -11.74
CA ASP A 113 -15.11 -14.43 -11.81
C ASP A 113 -13.76 -14.97 -11.29
N VAL A 114 -13.61 -16.30 -11.20
CA VAL A 114 -12.39 -16.99 -10.78
C VAL A 114 -12.00 -18.04 -11.81
N VAL A 115 -10.72 -18.01 -12.21
CA VAL A 115 -10.10 -19.05 -13.05
C VAL A 115 -9.05 -19.77 -12.23
N ILE A 116 -9.13 -21.09 -12.15
CA ILE A 116 -8.19 -21.95 -11.42
C ILE A 116 -7.43 -22.80 -12.43
N GLU A 117 -6.13 -22.56 -12.55
CA GLU A 117 -5.23 -23.35 -13.37
C GLU A 117 -4.34 -24.20 -12.45
N VAL A 118 -4.58 -25.52 -12.41
CA VAL A 118 -3.76 -26.40 -11.57
C VAL A 118 -2.43 -26.72 -12.25
N LEU A 119 -1.33 -26.36 -11.61
CA LEU A 119 0.02 -26.53 -12.14
C LEU A 119 0.66 -27.88 -11.76
N GLY A 120 0.20 -28.49 -10.68
CA GLY A 120 0.71 -29.78 -10.21
C GLY A 120 0.69 -29.90 -8.69
N ARG A 121 1.64 -30.66 -8.14
CA ARG A 121 1.73 -30.96 -6.72
C ARG A 121 3.10 -30.58 -6.14
N THR A 122 3.19 -30.32 -4.84
CA THR A 122 4.44 -29.99 -4.15
C THR A 122 4.44 -30.44 -2.68
N HIS A 123 5.62 -30.54 -2.08
CA HIS A 123 5.79 -30.67 -0.63
C HIS A 123 6.01 -29.31 0.07
N GLN A 124 6.20 -28.23 -0.70
CA GLN A 124 6.47 -26.89 -0.18
C GLN A 124 5.17 -26.17 0.18
N LYS A 125 5.19 -25.40 1.27
CA LYS A 125 4.18 -24.36 1.54
C LYS A 125 4.74 -23.01 1.10
N ILE A 126 3.86 -22.05 0.84
CA ILE A 126 4.24 -20.65 0.64
C ILE A 126 3.76 -19.80 1.81
N GLY A 127 4.63 -18.93 2.31
CA GLY A 127 4.32 -17.98 3.38
C GLY A 127 4.12 -16.57 2.85
N PHE A 128 3.58 -15.69 3.68
CA PHE A 128 3.51 -14.25 3.40
C PHE A 128 4.92 -13.70 3.09
N GLY A 129 5.02 -12.92 2.01
CA GLY A 129 6.28 -12.36 1.53
C GLY A 129 7.03 -13.25 0.51
N ASN A 130 6.58 -14.48 0.23
CA ASN A 130 7.27 -15.40 -0.70
C ASN A 130 6.98 -15.10 -2.19
N HIS A 131 7.03 -13.84 -2.61
CA HIS A 131 6.96 -13.44 -4.02
C HIS A 131 8.13 -12.51 -4.34
N ARG A 132 8.60 -12.53 -5.60
CA ARG A 132 9.69 -11.67 -6.07
C ARG A 132 9.21 -10.27 -6.44
N GLY A 133 7.92 -10.14 -6.74
CA GLY A 133 7.31 -8.88 -7.15
C GLY A 133 6.00 -9.10 -7.87
N ASN A 134 5.52 -8.05 -8.53
CA ASN A 134 4.28 -8.05 -9.28
C ASN A 134 4.52 -7.41 -10.64
N ARG A 135 3.99 -8.04 -11.69
CA ARG A 135 3.90 -7.44 -13.02
C ARG A 135 2.55 -6.76 -13.14
N PHE A 136 2.57 -5.47 -13.45
CA PHE A 136 1.37 -4.68 -13.62
C PHE A 136 1.10 -4.45 -15.11
N THR A 137 -0.16 -4.60 -15.51
CA THR A 137 -0.67 -4.08 -16.78
C THR A 137 -1.77 -3.09 -16.44
N ILE A 138 -1.52 -1.82 -16.74
CA ILE A 138 -2.39 -0.70 -16.35
C ILE A 138 -2.86 0.01 -17.61
N VAL A 139 -4.17 0.25 -17.69
CA VAL A 139 -4.79 1.07 -18.73
C VAL A 139 -5.21 2.40 -18.11
N VAL A 140 -4.64 3.49 -18.63
CA VAL A 140 -5.06 4.85 -18.32
C VAL A 140 -6.14 5.24 -19.34
N ARG A 141 -7.31 5.71 -18.87
CA ARG A 141 -8.42 6.10 -19.75
C ARG A 141 -8.68 7.59 -19.69
N GLY A 142 -9.07 8.18 -20.82
CA GLY A 142 -9.40 9.60 -20.89
C GLY A 142 -8.19 10.51 -20.70
N CYS A 143 -7.07 10.16 -21.33
CA CYS A 143 -5.88 11.01 -21.33
C CYS A 143 -6.22 12.39 -21.91
N ALA A 144 -5.67 13.43 -21.31
CA ALA A 144 -6.03 14.81 -21.61
C ALA A 144 -4.84 15.75 -21.44
N HIS A 145 -4.83 16.80 -22.24
CA HIS A 145 -3.93 17.94 -22.12
C HIS A 145 -4.27 18.75 -20.85
N GLN A 146 -3.38 19.68 -20.48
CA GLN A 146 -3.55 20.48 -19.26
C GLN A 146 -4.77 21.41 -19.27
N ASP A 147 -5.23 21.80 -20.45
CA ASP A 147 -6.43 22.60 -20.65
C ASP A 147 -7.72 21.75 -20.60
N GLY A 148 -7.59 20.44 -20.39
CA GLY A 148 -8.69 19.48 -20.32
C GLY A 148 -9.15 18.94 -21.67
N THR A 149 -8.52 19.33 -22.78
CA THR A 149 -8.81 18.76 -24.10
C THR A 149 -8.31 17.33 -24.19
N ALA A 150 -9.03 16.47 -24.91
CA ALA A 150 -8.69 15.05 -25.02
C ALA A 150 -7.43 14.84 -25.87
N MET A 151 -6.53 13.96 -25.40
CA MET A 151 -5.37 13.52 -26.18
C MET A 151 -5.75 12.38 -27.14
N THR A 152 -5.10 12.30 -28.29
CA THR A 152 -5.10 11.08 -29.10
C THR A 152 -4.22 9.99 -28.47
N GLU A 153 -4.33 8.74 -28.95
CA GLU A 153 -3.48 7.64 -28.49
C GLU A 153 -2.00 7.94 -28.79
N GLU A 154 -1.70 8.46 -29.97
CA GLU A 154 -0.36 8.81 -30.40
C GLU A 154 0.24 9.94 -29.54
N GLU A 155 -0.55 10.97 -29.23
CA GLU A 155 -0.13 12.08 -28.35
C GLU A 155 0.20 11.58 -26.94
N ALA A 156 -0.70 10.76 -26.36
CA ALA A 156 -0.50 10.22 -25.03
C ALA A 156 0.73 9.30 -24.97
N LEU A 157 0.94 8.44 -25.98
CA LEU A 157 2.11 7.57 -26.06
C LEU A 157 3.41 8.36 -26.25
N ALA A 158 3.41 9.40 -27.09
CA ALA A 158 4.56 10.26 -27.28
C ALA A 158 4.97 10.96 -25.97
N GLU A 159 3.99 11.44 -25.20
CA GLU A 159 4.26 12.07 -23.91
C GLU A 159 4.76 11.07 -22.86
N VAL A 160 4.22 9.86 -22.83
CA VAL A 160 4.73 8.77 -21.97
C VAL A 160 6.19 8.45 -22.30
N GLU A 161 6.56 8.36 -23.58
CA GLU A 161 7.94 8.13 -23.97
C GLU A 161 8.85 9.31 -23.59
N ARG A 162 8.36 10.55 -23.69
CA ARG A 162 9.10 11.73 -23.20
C ARG A 162 9.39 11.61 -21.70
N ILE A 163 8.37 11.35 -20.88
CA ILE A 163 8.51 11.16 -19.42
C ILE A 163 9.51 10.05 -19.10
N LYS A 164 9.42 8.92 -19.82
CA LYS A 164 10.34 7.78 -19.62
C LYS A 164 11.78 8.15 -19.97
N ASN A 165 12.01 8.88 -21.06
CA ASN A 165 13.34 9.31 -21.48
C ASN A 165 13.93 10.31 -20.49
N SER A 166 13.17 11.33 -20.08
CA SER A 166 13.58 12.29 -19.05
C SER A 166 13.94 11.59 -17.73
N MET A 167 13.16 10.58 -17.33
CA MET A 167 13.43 9.80 -16.12
C MET A 167 14.68 8.93 -16.29
N HIS A 168 14.86 8.32 -17.46
CA HIS A 168 16.03 7.51 -17.79
C HIS A 168 17.33 8.34 -17.76
N GLU A 169 17.31 9.54 -18.33
CA GLU A 169 18.47 10.45 -18.32
C GLU A 169 18.82 10.89 -16.90
N LYS A 170 17.82 11.18 -16.07
CA LYS A 170 18.04 11.68 -14.71
C LYS A 170 18.42 10.60 -13.70
N LEU A 171 17.86 9.39 -13.81
CA LEU A 171 17.97 8.35 -12.79
C LEU A 171 18.69 7.07 -13.28
N GLY A 172 18.73 6.85 -14.59
CA GLY A 172 19.18 5.61 -15.22
C GLY A 172 18.01 4.68 -15.59
N THR A 173 18.31 3.64 -16.39
CA THR A 173 17.30 2.75 -16.97
C THR A 173 16.47 2.03 -15.92
N GLY A 174 15.14 2.08 -16.07
CA GLY A 174 14.22 1.31 -15.23
C GLY A 174 14.21 1.73 -13.76
N ARG A 175 14.64 2.96 -13.46
CA ARG A 175 14.71 3.50 -12.10
C ARG A 175 13.71 4.63 -11.93
N PHE A 176 13.06 4.65 -10.78
CA PHE A 176 12.15 5.70 -10.36
C PHE A 176 12.25 5.88 -8.85
N PRO A 177 11.92 7.06 -8.31
CA PRO A 177 11.97 7.27 -6.86
C PRO A 177 10.87 6.47 -6.16
N ASN A 178 11.25 5.70 -5.14
CA ASN A 178 10.35 4.77 -4.46
C ASN A 178 9.46 5.47 -3.41
N TRP A 179 8.61 6.40 -3.84
CA TRP A 179 7.68 7.08 -2.94
C TRP A 179 6.70 6.11 -2.27
N ILE A 180 6.34 6.43 -1.03
CA ILE A 180 5.29 5.73 -0.31
C ILE A 180 3.95 6.39 -0.63
N GLY A 181 3.06 5.63 -1.27
CA GLY A 181 1.77 6.13 -1.74
C GLY A 181 0.67 6.24 -0.67
N PRO A 182 -0.49 6.85 -1.03
CA PRO A 182 -1.59 7.16 -0.11
C PRO A 182 -2.16 5.96 0.65
N GLN A 183 -2.12 4.75 0.09
CA GLN A 183 -2.67 3.55 0.75
C GLN A 183 -1.99 3.27 2.10
N ARG A 184 -0.74 3.72 2.30
CA ARG A 184 -0.02 3.54 3.57
C ARG A 184 -0.52 4.47 4.69
N PHE A 185 -1.22 5.55 4.34
CA PHE A 185 -1.66 6.59 5.25
C PHE A 185 -3.16 6.52 5.58
N GLY A 186 -3.91 5.66 4.87
CA GLY A 186 -5.35 5.50 4.95
C GLY A 186 -6.04 6.08 3.71
N SER A 187 -6.77 5.24 2.96
CA SER A 187 -7.29 5.49 1.61
C SER A 187 -8.42 6.53 1.48
N GLY A 188 -8.43 7.57 2.30
CA GLY A 188 -9.45 8.63 2.31
C GLY A 188 -9.30 9.64 3.44
N ARG A 189 -8.39 9.37 4.40
CA ARG A 189 -8.06 10.26 5.50
C ARG A 189 -6.60 10.04 5.90
N ALA A 190 -5.71 11.00 5.65
CA ALA A 190 -4.30 10.94 6.07
C ALA A 190 -4.08 11.17 7.58
N VAL A 191 -5.08 10.87 8.41
CA VAL A 191 -5.02 11.02 9.87
C VAL A 191 -3.90 10.19 10.49
N THR A 192 -3.55 9.05 9.87
CA THR A 192 -2.70 8.04 10.51
C THR A 192 -1.32 8.60 10.84
N ALA A 193 -0.78 9.46 9.98
CA ALA A 193 0.49 10.14 10.22
C ALA A 193 0.38 11.30 11.21
N GLU A 194 -0.76 12.01 11.23
CA GLU A 194 -1.02 13.08 12.21
C GLU A 194 -1.09 12.49 13.63
N VAL A 195 -1.84 11.41 13.82
CA VAL A 195 -1.90 10.68 15.09
C VAL A 195 -0.51 10.17 15.47
N GLY A 196 0.22 9.60 14.51
CA GLY A 196 1.61 9.16 14.73
C GLY A 196 2.52 10.29 15.24
N ARG A 197 2.34 11.51 14.74
CA ARG A 197 3.08 12.70 15.21
C ARG A 197 2.80 12.98 16.68
N SER A 198 1.53 13.01 17.07
CA SER A 198 1.13 13.27 18.45
C SER A 198 1.60 12.17 19.40
N VAL A 199 1.54 10.90 18.97
CA VAL A 199 2.05 9.74 19.71
C VAL A 199 3.56 9.86 20.00
N VAL A 200 4.38 10.17 18.99
CA VAL A 200 5.84 10.32 19.17
C VAL A 200 6.19 11.53 20.06
N GLN A 201 5.32 12.53 20.12
CA GLN A 201 5.48 13.71 20.97
C GLN A 201 4.89 13.53 22.38
N HIS A 202 4.38 12.35 22.73
CA HIS A 202 3.67 12.08 23.99
C HIS A 202 2.42 12.96 24.24
N LYS A 203 1.82 13.49 23.16
CA LYS A 203 0.57 14.27 23.22
C LYS A 203 -0.62 13.35 22.99
N TRP A 204 -1.01 12.64 24.04
CA TRP A 204 -2.00 11.56 23.94
C TRP A 204 -3.43 12.07 23.76
N ASP A 205 -3.74 13.22 24.35
CA ASP A 205 -4.98 13.96 24.12
C ASP A 205 -5.15 14.29 22.64
N GLU A 206 -4.13 14.90 22.03
CA GLU A 206 -4.12 15.24 20.61
C GLU A 206 -4.22 13.97 19.76
N ALA A 207 -3.48 12.91 20.09
CA ALA A 207 -3.51 11.64 19.37
C ALA A 207 -4.91 11.00 19.35
N ALA A 208 -5.55 10.91 20.52
CA ALA A 208 -6.87 10.30 20.65
C ALA A 208 -7.93 11.14 19.96
N LEU A 209 -7.97 12.46 20.22
CA LEU A 209 -8.98 13.36 19.65
C LEU A 209 -8.81 13.52 18.13
N THR A 210 -7.58 13.53 17.62
CA THR A 210 -7.30 13.55 16.17
C THR A 210 -7.82 12.28 15.51
N TYR A 211 -7.56 11.10 16.09
CA TYR A 211 -8.06 9.85 15.55
C TYR A 211 -9.59 9.85 15.47
N ILE A 212 -10.26 10.26 16.55
CA ILE A 212 -11.72 10.28 16.67
C ILE A 212 -12.36 11.30 15.72
N SER A 213 -11.85 12.54 15.71
CA SER A 213 -12.62 13.70 15.25
C SER A 213 -12.06 14.42 14.02
N LYS A 214 -10.86 14.09 13.52
CA LYS A 214 -10.31 14.74 12.33
C LYS A 214 -11.18 14.46 11.11
N GLU A 215 -11.64 15.49 10.42
CA GLU A 215 -12.48 15.41 9.21
C GLU A 215 -11.80 14.63 8.06
N GLY A 216 -12.60 13.93 7.26
CA GLY A 216 -12.20 13.35 5.98
C GLY A 216 -12.69 14.18 4.79
N GLU A 217 -12.02 14.05 3.64
CA GLU A 217 -12.37 14.79 2.41
C GLU A 217 -13.72 14.34 1.81
N TYR A 218 -14.05 13.05 1.97
CA TYR A 218 -15.27 12.43 1.44
C TYR A 218 -15.97 11.59 2.52
N GLU A 219 -16.37 12.22 3.63
CA GLU A 219 -17.13 11.56 4.69
C GLU A 219 -18.65 11.70 4.50
N SER A 220 -19.42 10.71 4.98
CA SER A 220 -20.88 10.80 4.94
C SER A 220 -21.37 11.89 5.92
N PRO A 221 -22.55 12.50 5.68
CA PRO A 221 -23.08 13.54 6.55
C PRO A 221 -23.16 13.11 8.02
N GLU A 222 -23.56 11.86 8.29
CA GLU A 222 -23.61 11.31 9.65
C GLU A 222 -22.23 11.28 10.34
N VAL A 223 -21.19 10.91 9.59
CA VAL A 223 -19.81 10.89 10.11
C VAL A 223 -19.30 12.32 10.34
N ALA A 224 -19.62 13.25 9.44
CA ALA A 224 -19.25 14.66 9.58
C ALA A 224 -19.87 15.27 10.84
N THR A 225 -21.17 15.05 11.08
CA THR A 225 -21.89 15.52 12.27
C THR A 225 -21.27 14.99 13.55
N PHE A 226 -21.00 13.68 13.64
CA PHE A 226 -20.33 13.09 14.80
C PHE A 226 -18.97 13.75 15.07
N ARG A 227 -18.12 13.84 14.05
CA ARG A 227 -16.76 14.38 14.19
C ARG A 227 -16.78 15.87 14.55
N GLU A 228 -17.66 16.64 13.92
CA GLU A 228 -17.86 18.06 14.23
C GLU A 228 -18.32 18.26 15.68
N HIS A 229 -19.25 17.44 16.15
CA HIS A 229 -19.70 17.46 17.54
C HIS A 229 -18.54 17.26 18.51
N ILE A 230 -17.71 16.23 18.31
CA ILE A 230 -16.54 15.98 19.15
C ILE A 230 -15.55 17.16 19.11
N ARG A 231 -15.34 17.81 17.96
CA ARG A 231 -14.45 18.98 17.84
C ARG A 231 -14.98 20.21 18.58
N LYS A 232 -16.30 20.45 18.57
CA LYS A 232 -16.92 21.65 19.17
C LYS A 232 -17.25 21.48 20.65
N HIS A 233 -17.68 20.30 21.04
CA HIS A 233 -18.28 20.04 22.36
C HIS A 233 -17.49 19.02 23.19
N GLY A 234 -16.44 18.41 22.64
CA GLY A 234 -15.64 17.40 23.31
C GLY A 234 -16.35 16.04 23.41
N ILE A 235 -15.83 15.18 24.29
CA ILE A 235 -16.38 13.84 24.53
C ILE A 235 -17.64 13.97 25.40
N THR A 236 -18.79 13.64 24.84
CA THR A 236 -20.11 13.72 25.49
C THR A 236 -20.95 12.49 25.14
N GLN A 237 -21.99 12.21 25.94
CA GLN A 237 -22.93 11.13 25.65
C GLN A 237 -23.62 11.33 24.29
N GLU A 238 -24.05 12.56 24.00
CA GLU A 238 -24.63 12.93 22.70
C GLU A 238 -23.66 12.63 21.54
N GLY A 239 -22.37 12.97 21.70
CA GLY A 239 -21.36 12.63 20.70
C GLY A 239 -21.21 11.12 20.48
N LEU A 240 -21.31 10.31 21.54
CA LEU A 240 -21.27 8.85 21.42
C LEU A 240 -22.51 8.31 20.71
N ASP A 241 -23.67 8.90 20.94
CA ASP A 241 -24.95 8.50 20.31
C ASP A 241 -24.98 8.86 18.82
N LEU A 242 -24.33 9.97 18.43
CA LEU A 242 -24.16 10.37 17.02
C LEU A 242 -23.19 9.48 16.23
N ALA A 243 -22.30 8.75 16.90
CA ALA A 243 -21.25 7.99 16.23
C ALA A 243 -21.81 6.77 15.47
N PRO A 244 -21.60 6.66 14.15
CA PRO A 244 -22.14 5.52 13.38
C PRO A 244 -21.57 4.16 13.82
N GLU A 245 -22.38 3.10 13.75
CA GLU A 245 -22.01 1.76 14.26
C GLU A 245 -20.73 1.18 13.62
N TRP A 246 -20.49 1.48 12.34
CA TRP A 246 -19.31 1.00 11.64
C TRP A 246 -18.00 1.69 12.05
N LEU A 247 -18.06 2.82 12.78
CA LEU A 247 -16.90 3.48 13.38
C LEU A 247 -16.51 2.84 14.72
N GLY A 248 -16.36 1.53 14.74
CA GLY A 248 -16.16 0.75 15.98
C GLY A 248 -14.87 1.08 16.75
N TYR A 249 -13.87 1.72 16.13
CA TYR A 249 -12.68 2.20 16.84
C TYR A 249 -12.98 3.54 17.53
N GLU A 250 -13.44 4.51 16.77
CA GLU A 250 -13.81 5.85 17.27
C GLU A 250 -14.84 5.74 18.39
N ARG A 251 -15.90 4.94 18.23
CA ARG A 251 -16.91 4.69 19.27
C ARG A 251 -16.31 4.20 20.58
N ARG A 252 -15.47 3.15 20.53
CA ARG A 252 -14.83 2.59 21.73
C ARG A 252 -13.87 3.56 22.40
N MET A 253 -13.21 4.42 21.63
CA MET A 253 -12.35 5.47 22.18
C MET A 253 -13.18 6.56 22.85
N THR A 254 -14.25 7.03 22.21
CA THR A 254 -15.20 8.02 22.75
C THR A 254 -15.84 7.51 24.04
N GLU A 255 -16.34 6.27 24.05
CA GLU A 255 -16.92 5.62 25.23
C GLU A 255 -15.90 5.49 26.38
N HIS A 256 -14.65 5.16 26.07
CA HIS A 256 -13.59 5.09 27.08
C HIS A 256 -13.35 6.45 27.74
N LEU A 257 -13.22 7.50 26.93
CA LEU A 257 -12.97 8.86 27.40
C LEU A 257 -14.19 9.46 28.11
N LEU A 258 -15.41 9.06 27.76
CA LEU A 258 -16.61 9.48 28.46
C LEU A 258 -16.60 8.99 29.92
N ASN A 259 -16.13 7.76 30.13
CA ASN A 259 -16.03 7.17 31.46
C ASN A 259 -14.72 7.53 32.20
N ASN A 260 -13.66 7.89 31.45
CA ASN A 260 -12.32 8.19 31.97
C ASN A 260 -11.74 9.40 31.22
N PRO A 261 -12.16 10.64 31.56
CA PRO A 261 -11.86 11.84 30.76
C PRO A 261 -10.37 12.09 30.48
N ASP A 262 -9.50 11.77 31.43
CA ASP A 262 -8.06 12.03 31.35
C ASP A 262 -7.23 10.85 30.81
N ASP A 263 -7.85 9.67 30.59
CA ASP A 263 -7.14 8.45 30.17
C ASP A 263 -7.04 8.32 28.63
N HIS A 264 -6.36 9.28 28.01
CA HIS A 264 -6.13 9.28 26.56
C HIS A 264 -5.24 8.13 26.08
N ILE A 265 -4.33 7.66 26.93
CA ILE A 265 -3.51 6.48 26.63
C ILE A 265 -4.39 5.23 26.58
N GLY A 266 -5.28 5.04 27.56
CA GLY A 266 -6.25 3.95 27.57
C GLY A 266 -7.22 4.00 26.40
N ALA A 267 -7.65 5.20 25.99
CA ALA A 267 -8.45 5.40 24.79
C ALA A 267 -7.68 4.94 23.55
N PHE A 268 -6.45 5.42 23.34
CA PHE A 268 -5.62 5.00 22.21
C PHE A 268 -5.37 3.47 22.19
N ARG A 269 -5.21 2.84 23.37
CA ARG A 269 -5.06 1.39 23.51
C ARG A 269 -6.29 0.57 23.12
N LYS A 270 -7.45 1.19 22.88
CA LYS A 270 -8.62 0.50 22.28
C LYS A 270 -8.37 0.11 20.82
N LEU A 271 -7.43 0.77 20.15
CA LEU A 271 -6.95 0.36 18.83
C LEU A 271 -6.18 -0.96 18.93
N PRO A 272 -6.31 -1.87 17.96
CA PRO A 272 -5.45 -3.04 17.86
C PRO A 272 -3.97 -2.67 17.79
N ASN A 273 -3.08 -3.49 18.37
CA ASN A 273 -1.64 -3.19 18.45
C ASN A 273 -1.01 -2.90 17.07
N ASN A 274 -1.39 -3.66 16.04
CA ASN A 274 -0.93 -3.40 14.67
C ASN A 274 -1.31 -1.99 14.19
N LEU A 275 -2.53 -1.52 14.49
CA LEU A 275 -2.98 -0.18 14.11
C LEU A 275 -2.25 0.91 14.91
N GLN A 276 -1.99 0.68 16.19
CA GLN A 276 -1.17 1.59 17.01
C GLN A 276 0.22 1.78 16.37
N ILE A 277 0.91 0.68 16.04
CA ILE A 277 2.22 0.71 15.37
C ILE A 277 2.14 1.38 13.98
N MET A 278 1.06 1.15 13.23
CA MET A 278 0.88 1.77 11.91
C MET A 278 0.85 3.30 11.97
N THR A 279 0.38 3.92 13.06
CA THR A 279 0.42 5.39 13.20
C THR A 279 1.85 5.93 13.14
N VAL A 280 2.77 5.31 13.86
CA VAL A 280 4.20 5.67 13.85
C VAL A 280 4.83 5.37 12.49
N HIS A 281 4.54 4.21 11.90
CA HIS A 281 5.03 3.87 10.55
C HIS A 281 4.54 4.85 9.47
N ALA A 282 3.31 5.35 9.58
CA ALA A 282 2.79 6.37 8.67
C ALA A 282 3.57 7.69 8.83
N LEU A 283 3.84 8.14 10.06
CA LEU A 283 4.69 9.31 10.28
C LEU A 283 6.08 9.14 9.67
N GLN A 284 6.74 7.99 9.91
CA GLN A 284 8.04 7.67 9.30
C GLN A 284 7.98 7.71 7.77
N SER A 285 6.87 7.26 7.18
CA SER A 285 6.66 7.30 5.74
C SER A 285 6.54 8.74 5.21
N VAL A 286 5.92 9.66 5.97
CA VAL A 286 5.90 11.09 5.62
C VAL A 286 7.31 11.67 5.65
N VAL A 287 8.09 11.35 6.69
CA VAL A 287 9.48 11.79 6.80
C VAL A 287 10.30 11.27 5.62
N PHE A 288 10.18 9.99 5.29
CA PHE A 288 10.86 9.38 4.14
C PHE A 288 10.52 10.08 2.82
N ASN A 289 9.23 10.28 2.53
CA ASN A 289 8.79 10.96 1.31
C ASN A 289 9.36 12.38 1.21
N ARG A 290 9.36 13.14 2.32
CA ARG A 290 9.93 14.50 2.36
C ARG A 290 11.45 14.49 2.19
N THR A 291 12.16 13.55 2.79
CA THR A 291 13.61 13.40 2.61
C THR A 291 13.97 13.04 1.17
N LEU A 292 13.25 12.09 0.57
CA LEU A 292 13.44 11.71 -0.84
C LEU A 292 13.22 12.90 -1.78
N ARG A 293 12.14 13.66 -1.56
CA ARG A 293 11.87 14.91 -2.29
C ARG A 293 13.03 15.90 -2.14
N LYS A 294 13.47 16.19 -0.91
CA LYS A 294 14.55 17.16 -0.66
C LYS A 294 15.85 16.76 -1.35
N ARG A 295 16.17 15.47 -1.36
CA ARG A 295 17.33 14.93 -2.09
C ARG A 295 17.23 15.20 -3.59
N LEU A 296 16.06 14.94 -4.19
CA LEU A 296 15.80 15.22 -5.61
C LEU A 296 15.86 16.72 -5.94
N GLU A 297 15.31 17.59 -5.08
CA GLU A 297 15.35 19.06 -5.25
C GLU A 297 16.78 19.62 -5.20
N GLN A 298 17.66 18.99 -4.43
CA GLN A 298 19.08 19.37 -4.34
C GLN A 298 19.92 18.83 -5.50
N GLY A 299 19.32 18.09 -6.45
CA GLY A 299 20.05 17.46 -7.55
C GLY A 299 20.98 16.31 -7.12
N MET A 300 20.88 15.85 -5.87
CA MET A 300 21.66 14.73 -5.36
C MET A 300 21.16 13.41 -5.97
N SER A 301 22.08 12.52 -6.32
CA SER A 301 21.72 11.26 -6.96
C SER A 301 20.99 10.34 -5.99
N ILE A 302 19.87 9.74 -6.41
CA ILE A 302 19.21 8.66 -5.64
C ILE A 302 19.62 7.27 -6.10
N THR A 303 20.48 7.18 -7.11
CA THR A 303 20.86 5.92 -7.78
C THR A 303 22.35 5.65 -7.74
N THR A 304 23.15 6.69 -7.47
CA THR A 304 24.59 6.59 -7.19
C THR A 304 24.85 7.13 -5.79
N PRO A 305 25.52 6.36 -4.92
CA PRO A 305 25.82 6.81 -3.56
C PRO A 305 26.89 7.90 -3.54
N GLU A 306 26.68 8.88 -2.67
CA GLU A 306 27.57 10.01 -2.38
C GLU A 306 28.14 9.89 -0.96
N ALA A 307 29.22 10.63 -0.65
CA ALA A 307 29.78 10.63 0.70
C ALA A 307 28.73 11.15 1.71
N GLY A 308 28.59 10.42 2.83
CA GLY A 308 27.56 10.66 3.85
C GLY A 308 26.32 9.77 3.70
N ASP A 309 26.14 9.07 2.57
CA ASP A 309 25.01 8.15 2.40
C ASP A 309 25.15 6.88 3.23
N LEU A 310 24.01 6.27 3.54
CA LEU A 310 23.95 4.91 4.08
C LEU A 310 23.52 3.94 2.98
N VAL A 311 24.38 2.96 2.70
CA VAL A 311 24.14 1.94 1.67
C VAL A 311 24.16 0.57 2.31
N GLY A 312 23.16 -0.27 2.05
CA GLY A 312 23.16 -1.66 2.49
C GLY A 312 22.84 -2.61 1.36
N ARG A 313 23.28 -3.87 1.53
CA ARG A 313 23.02 -4.94 0.57
C ARG A 313 21.58 -5.45 0.73
N LEU A 314 20.92 -5.69 -0.40
CA LEU A 314 19.65 -6.39 -0.43
C LEU A 314 19.87 -7.90 -0.28
N ASP A 315 19.05 -8.55 0.54
CA ASP A 315 19.03 -10.00 0.63
C ASP A 315 18.36 -10.66 -0.60
N GLU A 316 18.28 -11.98 -0.63
CA GLU A 316 17.65 -12.74 -1.73
C GLU A 316 16.15 -12.41 -1.93
N ARG A 317 15.51 -11.77 -0.93
CA ARG A 317 14.11 -11.33 -0.96
C ARG A 317 13.98 -9.85 -1.31
N GLY A 318 15.09 -9.18 -1.62
CA GLY A 318 15.10 -7.75 -1.91
C GLY A 318 14.93 -6.87 -0.66
N GLN A 319 15.19 -7.40 0.54
CA GLN A 319 15.05 -6.66 1.80
C GLN A 319 16.37 -6.07 2.24
N LEU A 320 16.31 -4.88 2.84
CA LEU A 320 17.44 -4.16 3.41
C LEU A 320 17.43 -4.32 4.93
N SER A 321 18.58 -4.66 5.53
CA SER A 321 18.78 -4.56 6.98
C SER A 321 19.50 -3.25 7.31
N ALA A 322 18.84 -2.38 8.09
CA ALA A 322 19.43 -1.10 8.52
C ALA A 322 20.74 -1.30 9.29
N ASN A 323 20.84 -2.36 10.10
CA ASN A 323 22.05 -2.68 10.87
C ASN A 323 23.25 -3.07 9.98
N ASN A 324 22.99 -3.45 8.73
CA ASN A 324 24.02 -3.85 7.78
C ASN A 324 24.35 -2.73 6.77
N CYS A 325 23.78 -1.53 6.95
CA CYS A 325 24.12 -0.38 6.14
C CYS A 325 25.49 0.14 6.52
N VAL A 326 26.29 0.51 5.52
CA VAL A 326 27.59 1.13 5.67
C VAL A 326 27.50 2.61 5.33
N LEU A 327 28.17 3.44 6.12
CA LEU A 327 28.37 4.85 5.79
C LEU A 327 29.34 4.95 4.62
N VAL A 328 28.95 5.69 3.60
CA VAL A 328 29.79 5.97 2.43
C VAL A 328 30.74 7.10 2.78
N GLU A 329 32.03 6.79 2.82
CA GLU A 329 33.10 7.78 2.94
C GLU A 329 33.64 8.14 1.55
N GLU A 330 34.23 9.32 1.38
CA GLU A 330 34.82 9.79 0.10
C GLU A 330 35.74 8.73 -0.55
N ARG A 331 36.63 8.12 0.24
CA ARG A 331 37.55 7.07 -0.24
C ARG A 331 36.83 5.78 -0.69
N THR A 332 35.64 5.51 -0.16
CA THR A 332 34.88 4.28 -0.45
C THR A 332 33.81 4.48 -1.51
N ALA A 333 33.37 5.72 -1.78
CA ALA A 333 32.29 6.04 -2.70
C ALA A 333 32.47 5.43 -4.09
N PRO A 334 33.66 5.47 -4.74
CA PRO A 334 33.83 4.86 -6.06
C PRO A 334 33.64 3.34 -6.05
N ARG A 335 34.07 2.66 -4.99
CA ARG A 335 33.92 1.20 -4.84
C ARG A 335 32.48 0.81 -4.55
N ILE A 336 31.83 1.51 -3.63
CA ILE A 336 30.43 1.25 -3.27
C ILE A 336 29.52 1.55 -4.46
N GLY A 337 29.75 2.67 -5.17
CA GLY A 337 29.01 3.02 -6.38
C GLY A 337 29.05 1.95 -7.46
N ARG A 338 30.21 1.31 -7.71
CA ARG A 338 30.31 0.18 -8.64
C ARG A 338 29.53 -1.05 -8.18
N ASN A 339 29.41 -1.30 -6.88
CA ASN A 339 28.65 -2.44 -6.35
C ASN A 339 27.13 -2.20 -6.34
N CYS A 340 26.69 -0.94 -6.49
CA CYS A 340 25.28 -0.56 -6.58
C CYS A 340 24.74 -0.62 -8.01
N GLN A 341 25.61 -0.66 -9.02
CA GLN A 341 25.28 -0.90 -10.42
C GLN A 341 25.11 -2.40 -10.67
#